data_AF-A0A1M6IYY0-F1
#
_entry.id   AF-A0A1M6IYY0-F1
#
_cell.length_a   1.000
_cell.length_b   1.000
_cell.length_c   1.000
_cell.angle_alpha   90.00
_cell.angle_beta   90.00
_cell.angle_gamma   90.00
#
_symmetry.space_group_name_H-M   'P 1'
#
loop_
_entity.id
_entity.type
_entity.pdbx_description
1 polymer ?
#
loop_
_entity_poly.entity_id
_entity_poly.type
_entity_poly.pdbx_seq_one_letter_code
_entity_poly.pdbx_strand_id
1 'polypeptide(L)'
;MKSNLILLVSTLFFLGAYAQDSFKKLPLAAKINCPMLLIDEHIIANRNIITSKEDIEEIAVIKDKPNRETHDFYNLSENGIASVTLKKKIASKTQAELNTFFGLNANNSIYVNGYLIESAKYKFSTESIVEVELVTPTAENKLKQKVINIWTLTQDERVNGCKQ
;
A
#
# COMPACT_ATOMS: atom_id res chain seq x y z
N MET A 1 -55.82 -19.55 30.07
CA MET A 1 -54.46 -19.81 30.59
C MET A 1 -53.49 -19.78 29.42
N LYS A 2 -52.78 -18.65 29.30
CA LYS A 2 -51.31 -18.55 29.39
C LYS A 2 -50.56 -19.08 28.16
N SER A 3 -50.24 -18.11 27.30
CA SER A 3 -48.96 -17.91 26.59
C SER A 3 -47.92 -19.01 26.76
N ASN A 4 -47.37 -19.50 25.65
CA ASN A 4 -45.93 -19.43 25.33
C ASN A 4 -45.72 -19.83 23.85
N LEU A 5 -45.13 -18.95 23.03
CA LEU A 5 -43.68 -18.85 22.79
C LEU A 5 -43.22 -20.14 22.05
N ILE A 6 -42.78 -20.15 20.81
CA ILE A 6 -41.73 -19.31 20.21
C ILE A 6 -41.94 -19.32 18.69
N LEU A 7 -42.08 -18.11 18.17
CA LEU A 7 -41.79 -17.71 16.80
C LEU A 7 -40.46 -18.35 16.35
N LEU A 8 -40.49 -19.37 15.48
CA LEU A 8 -39.29 -19.83 14.78
C LEU A 8 -38.91 -18.82 13.67
N VAL A 9 -38.66 -17.57 14.09
CA VAL A 9 -37.74 -16.67 13.42
C VAL A 9 -36.36 -17.25 13.70
N SER A 10 -36.02 -18.26 12.94
CA SER A 10 -34.65 -18.48 12.51
C SER A 10 -34.56 -17.65 11.23
N THR A 11 -34.39 -16.33 11.29
CA THR A 11 -33.04 -15.75 11.34
C THR A 11 -31.97 -16.80 11.02
N LEU A 12 -32.03 -17.37 9.82
CA LEU A 12 -30.83 -17.51 9.01
C LEU A 12 -30.33 -16.08 8.82
N PHE A 13 -29.66 -15.62 9.88
CA PHE A 13 -28.69 -14.56 9.82
C PHE A 13 -27.92 -14.81 8.53
N PHE A 14 -27.99 -13.81 7.65
CA PHE A 14 -27.02 -13.58 6.62
C PHE A 14 -25.65 -13.58 7.29
N LEU A 15 -25.08 -14.77 7.51
CA LEU A 15 -23.66 -14.99 7.66
C LEU A 15 -23.06 -14.82 6.27
N GLY A 16 -23.26 -13.63 5.68
CA GLY A 16 -22.20 -13.05 4.89
C GLY A 16 -21.07 -12.85 5.87
N ALA A 17 -20.25 -13.89 6.05
CA ALA A 17 -18.92 -13.69 6.54
C ALA A 17 -18.30 -12.71 5.55
N TYR A 18 -18.35 -11.42 5.88
CA TYR A 18 -17.46 -10.44 5.29
C TYR A 18 -16.06 -10.84 5.78
N ALA A 19 -15.51 -11.91 5.21
CA ALA A 19 -14.09 -12.10 5.12
C ALA A 19 -13.62 -10.95 4.24
N GLN A 20 -13.52 -9.76 4.82
CA GLN A 20 -12.93 -8.64 4.14
C GLN A 20 -11.51 -9.05 3.81
N ASP A 21 -11.18 -9.06 2.52
CA ASP A 21 -9.84 -9.41 2.05
C ASP A 21 -8.81 -8.63 2.87
N SER A 22 -7.88 -9.34 3.49
CA SER A 22 -6.82 -8.71 4.25
C SER A 22 -5.79 -8.12 3.31
N PHE A 23 -5.23 -6.97 3.69
CA PHE A 23 -4.13 -6.37 2.97
C PHE A 23 -2.89 -7.27 3.09
N LYS A 24 -2.22 -7.54 1.97
CA LYS A 24 -0.95 -8.28 1.97
C LYS A 24 0.16 -7.32 2.38
N LYS A 25 0.70 -7.53 3.58
CA LYS A 25 1.71 -6.65 4.17
C LYS A 25 2.69 -7.40 5.08
N LEU A 26 3.87 -6.83 5.25
CA LEU A 26 4.86 -7.25 6.25
C LEU A 26 4.36 -6.86 7.66
N PRO A 27 4.77 -7.58 8.72
CA PRO A 27 4.33 -7.30 10.10
C PRO A 27 4.56 -5.84 10.53
N LEU A 28 5.66 -5.24 10.09
CA LEU A 28 6.04 -3.85 10.37
C LEU A 28 5.04 -2.80 9.84
N ALA A 29 4.24 -3.14 8.82
CA ALA A 29 3.29 -2.21 8.20
C ALA A 29 2.11 -1.87 9.11
N ALA A 30 1.82 -2.71 10.10
CA ALA A 30 0.70 -2.54 11.03
C ALA A 30 0.81 -1.26 11.89
N LYS A 31 1.98 -0.62 11.95
CA LYS A 31 2.23 0.59 12.74
C LYS A 31 2.11 1.88 11.92
N ILE A 32 1.96 1.77 10.60
CA ILE A 32 1.97 2.91 9.68
C ILE A 32 0.56 3.44 9.54
N ASN A 33 0.38 4.76 9.67
CA ASN A 33 -0.89 5.47 9.51
C ASN A 33 -0.80 6.61 8.47
N CYS A 34 0.22 6.58 7.61
CA CYS A 34 0.42 7.54 6.53
C CYS A 34 -0.30 7.08 5.25
N PRO A 35 -0.95 7.99 4.50
CA PRO A 35 -1.47 7.65 3.18
C PRO A 35 -0.34 7.37 2.19
N MET A 36 -0.61 6.57 1.16
CA MET A 36 0.30 6.42 0.03
C MET A 36 0.22 7.66 -0.86
N LEU A 37 1.36 8.14 -1.36
CA LEU A 37 1.38 9.16 -2.41
C LEU A 37 1.66 8.49 -3.76
N LEU A 38 0.73 8.66 -4.71
CA LEU A 38 0.91 8.28 -6.10
C LEU A 38 1.03 9.55 -6.95
N ILE A 39 2.06 9.60 -7.80
CA ILE A 39 2.22 10.61 -8.84
C ILE A 39 1.85 10.00 -10.19
N ASP A 40 1.08 10.73 -10.99
CA ASP A 40 0.63 10.31 -12.32
C ASP A 40 0.04 8.88 -12.31
N GLU A 41 -0.78 8.61 -11.28
CA GLU A 41 -1.47 7.35 -10.96
C GLU A 41 -0.58 6.13 -10.63
N HIS A 42 0.67 6.11 -11.07
CA HIS A 42 1.49 4.89 -11.14
C HIS A 42 2.87 5.02 -10.48
N ILE A 43 3.28 6.22 -10.06
CA ILE A 43 4.60 6.45 -9.47
C ILE A 43 4.44 6.61 -7.96
N ILE A 44 4.87 5.61 -7.20
CA ILE A 44 4.88 5.68 -5.74
C ILE A 44 5.98 6.64 -5.30
N ALA A 45 5.61 7.61 -4.46
CA ALA A 45 6.47 8.71 -4.05
C ALA A 45 6.27 9.09 -2.57
N ASN A 46 6.94 10.16 -2.16
CA ASN A 46 6.72 10.86 -0.90
C ASN A 46 6.56 12.36 -1.18
N ARG A 47 6.08 13.14 -0.21
CA ARG A 47 5.75 14.56 -0.39
C ARG A 47 6.89 15.43 -0.94
N ASN A 48 8.15 15.03 -0.77
CA ASN A 48 9.33 15.75 -1.24
C ASN A 48 9.33 16.01 -2.74
N ILE A 49 8.61 15.19 -3.51
CA ILE A 49 8.54 15.31 -4.96
C ILE A 49 7.73 16.55 -5.40
N ILE A 50 6.82 17.01 -4.53
CA ILE A 50 5.98 18.18 -4.72
C ILE A 50 6.74 19.39 -4.16
N THR A 51 7.51 20.05 -5.02
CA THR A 51 8.34 21.21 -4.67
C THR A 51 7.56 22.51 -4.60
N SER A 52 6.53 22.64 -5.43
CA SER A 52 5.70 23.84 -5.54
C SER A 52 4.26 23.47 -5.84
N LYS A 53 3.31 24.30 -5.39
CA LYS A 53 1.87 24.09 -5.67
C LYS A 53 1.54 24.31 -7.14
N GLU A 54 2.31 25.17 -7.80
CA GLU A 54 2.18 25.52 -9.21
C GLU A 54 2.50 24.35 -10.15
N ASP A 55 3.25 23.36 -9.66
CA ASP A 55 3.58 22.12 -10.39
C ASP A 55 2.42 21.11 -10.38
N ILE A 56 1.42 21.31 -9.53
CA ILE A 56 0.28 20.41 -9.38
C ILE A 56 -0.76 20.74 -10.45
N GLU A 57 -1.19 19.73 -11.18
CA GLU A 57 -2.31 19.80 -12.12
C GLU A 57 -3.61 19.31 -11.47
N GLU A 58 -3.54 18.19 -10.75
CA GLU A 58 -4.71 17.57 -10.13
C GLU A 58 -4.32 16.93 -8.79
N ILE A 59 -5.27 16.90 -7.85
CA ILE A 59 -5.19 16.14 -6.60
C ILE A 59 -6.50 15.37 -6.42
N ALA A 60 -6.39 14.06 -6.22
CA ALA A 60 -7.48 13.19 -5.83
C ALA A 60 -7.13 12.44 -4.55
N VAL A 61 -8.13 12.15 -3.72
CA VAL A 61 -7.96 11.41 -2.47
C VAL A 61 -8.88 10.20 -2.47
N ILE A 62 -8.30 9.02 -2.33
CA ILE A 62 -9.01 7.74 -2.23
C ILE A 62 -8.95 7.30 -0.77
N LYS A 63 -10.10 7.31 -0.09
CA LYS A 63 -10.21 6.88 1.32
C LYS A 63 -10.87 5.52 1.47
N ASP A 64 -11.70 5.16 0.51
CA ASP A 64 -12.46 3.92 0.56
C ASP A 64 -11.59 2.73 0.19
N LYS A 65 -11.88 1.61 0.84
CA LYS A 65 -11.26 0.32 0.54
C LYS A 65 -11.80 -0.16 -0.81
N PRO A 66 -10.96 -0.26 -1.86
CA PRO A 66 -11.42 -0.62 -3.20
C PRO A 66 -11.75 -2.11 -3.28
N ASN A 67 -12.45 -2.53 -4.34
CA ASN A 67 -12.56 -3.95 -4.66
C ASN A 67 -11.23 -4.43 -5.28
N ARG A 68 -10.63 -5.46 -4.68
CA ARG A 68 -9.34 -6.02 -5.08
C ARG A 68 -9.30 -6.60 -6.50
N GLU A 69 -10.40 -7.17 -6.95
CA GLU A 69 -10.51 -7.77 -8.29
C GLU A 69 -10.48 -6.70 -9.40
N THR A 70 -10.84 -5.47 -9.06
CA THR A 70 -10.97 -4.35 -10.02
C THR A 70 -9.89 -3.28 -9.85
N HIS A 71 -9.18 -3.26 -8.71
CA HIS A 71 -8.17 -2.25 -8.41
C HIS A 71 -6.88 -2.90 -7.91
N ASP A 72 -5.79 -2.64 -8.63
CA ASP A 72 -4.48 -3.21 -8.35
C ASP A 72 -3.65 -2.42 -7.32
N PHE A 73 -4.18 -1.31 -6.80
CA PHE A 73 -3.65 -0.59 -5.63
C PHE A 73 -4.23 -1.07 -4.29
N TYR A 74 -4.97 -2.18 -4.26
CA TYR A 74 -5.71 -2.61 -3.06
C TYR A 74 -4.87 -2.56 -1.77
N ASN A 75 -3.68 -3.17 -1.74
CA ASN A 75 -2.81 -3.15 -0.55
C ASN A 75 -2.34 -1.74 -0.17
N LEU A 76 -2.20 -0.83 -1.13
CA LEU A 76 -1.68 0.53 -0.92
C LEU A 76 -2.73 1.45 -0.30
N SER A 77 -4.00 1.02 -0.30
CA SER A 77 -5.14 1.82 0.15
C SER A 77 -5.47 1.70 1.64
N GLU A 78 -4.75 0.88 2.42
CA GLU A 78 -5.10 0.64 3.85
C GLU A 78 -5.23 1.94 4.66
N ASN A 79 -4.35 2.92 4.41
CA ASN A 79 -4.36 4.23 5.05
C ASN A 79 -4.84 5.36 4.13
N GLY A 80 -5.49 4.99 3.02
CA GLY A 80 -5.85 5.90 1.93
C GLY A 80 -4.68 6.24 0.99
N ILE A 81 -5.03 6.84 -0.15
CA ILE A 81 -4.11 7.24 -1.20
C ILE A 81 -4.37 8.71 -1.53
N ALA A 82 -3.30 9.50 -1.57
CA ALA A 82 -3.27 10.78 -2.26
C ALA A 82 -2.70 10.54 -3.66
N SER A 83 -3.51 10.81 -4.69
CA SER A 83 -3.07 10.78 -6.09
C SER A 83 -2.87 12.20 -6.56
N VAL A 84 -1.72 12.50 -7.13
CA VAL A 84 -1.36 13.84 -7.60
C VAL A 84 -0.82 13.75 -9.01
N THR A 85 -1.37 14.55 -9.91
CA THR A 85 -0.82 14.70 -11.27
C THR A 85 0.09 15.93 -11.27
N LEU A 86 1.33 15.76 -11.74
CA LEU A 86 2.31 16.84 -11.78
C LEU A 86 2.63 17.24 -13.22
N LYS A 87 2.83 18.55 -13.46
CA LYS A 87 3.22 19.09 -14.77
C LYS A 87 4.63 18.68 -15.22
N LYS A 88 5.41 18.11 -14.30
CA LYS A 88 6.80 17.69 -14.51
C LYS A 88 6.91 16.17 -14.49
N LYS A 89 7.82 15.64 -15.31
CA LYS A 89 8.13 14.20 -15.31
C LYS A 89 8.94 13.82 -14.09
N ILE A 90 8.57 12.70 -13.46
CA ILE A 90 9.27 12.16 -12.30
C ILE A 90 10.20 11.01 -12.71
N ALA A 91 11.48 11.12 -12.35
CA ALA A 91 12.44 10.03 -12.50
C ALA A 91 12.01 8.83 -11.63
N SER A 92 11.89 7.66 -12.24
CA SER A 92 11.36 6.50 -11.55
C SER A 92 11.98 5.19 -12.03
N LYS A 93 11.88 4.16 -11.18
CA LYS A 93 12.34 2.80 -11.46
C LYS A 93 11.20 1.79 -11.34
N THR A 94 11.21 0.80 -12.20
CA THR A 94 10.30 -0.35 -12.15
C THR A 94 10.70 -1.34 -11.06
N GLN A 95 9.79 -2.25 -10.70
CA GLN A 95 10.13 -3.36 -9.78
C GLN A 95 11.28 -4.21 -10.30
N ALA A 96 11.28 -4.53 -11.60
CA ALA A 96 12.34 -5.32 -12.23
C ALA A 96 13.71 -4.65 -12.13
N GLU A 97 13.81 -3.35 -12.44
CA GLU A 97 15.07 -2.61 -12.34
C GLU A 97 15.60 -2.60 -10.90
N LEU A 98 14.74 -2.39 -9.90
CA LEU A 98 15.16 -2.40 -8.50
C LEU A 98 15.60 -3.79 -8.05
N ASN A 99 14.82 -4.83 -8.35
CA ASN A 99 15.20 -6.20 -8.03
C ASN A 99 16.55 -6.57 -8.64
N THR A 100 16.75 -6.31 -9.93
CA THR A 100 18.02 -6.58 -10.62
C THR A 100 19.17 -5.78 -10.02
N PHE A 101 18.95 -4.50 -9.67
CA PHE A 101 19.95 -3.67 -9.01
C PHE A 101 20.44 -4.28 -7.68
N PHE A 102 19.54 -4.87 -6.90
CA PHE A 102 19.87 -5.55 -5.64
C PHE A 102 20.22 -7.04 -5.80
N GLY A 103 20.43 -7.53 -7.02
CA GLY A 103 20.83 -8.92 -7.29
C GLY A 103 19.73 -9.96 -7.02
N LEU A 104 18.47 -9.55 -7.07
CA LEU A 104 17.30 -10.43 -6.93
C LEU A 104 16.71 -10.77 -8.30
N ASN A 105 15.85 -11.79 -8.34
CA ASN A 105 15.06 -12.10 -9.54
C ASN A 105 14.22 -10.88 -9.93
N ALA A 106 14.23 -10.47 -11.21
CA ALA A 106 13.50 -9.29 -11.69
C ALA A 106 12.00 -9.32 -11.35
N ASN A 107 11.40 -10.51 -11.29
CA ASN A 107 9.99 -10.72 -10.97
C ASN A 107 9.73 -10.94 -9.47
N ASN A 108 10.72 -10.70 -8.61
CA ASN A 108 10.56 -10.84 -7.17
C ASN A 108 9.59 -9.78 -6.64
N SER A 109 8.82 -10.15 -5.61
CA SER A 109 7.87 -9.22 -4.98
C SER A 109 8.62 -8.06 -4.32
N ILE A 110 8.09 -6.86 -4.50
CA ILE A 110 8.53 -5.66 -3.78
C ILE A 110 7.40 -5.17 -2.87
N TYR A 111 7.80 -4.66 -1.71
CA TYR A 111 6.93 -3.99 -0.77
C TYR A 111 7.27 -2.50 -0.73
N VAL A 112 6.29 -1.66 -0.45
CA VAL A 112 6.50 -0.25 -0.12
C VAL A 112 5.87 0.08 1.21
N ASN A 113 6.63 0.67 2.13
CA ASN A 113 6.19 0.89 3.50
C ASN A 113 5.59 -0.38 4.13
N GLY A 114 6.13 -1.55 3.76
CA GLY A 114 5.64 -2.87 4.17
C GLY A 114 4.39 -3.39 3.45
N TYR A 115 3.82 -2.70 2.47
CA TYR A 115 2.66 -3.15 1.68
C TYR A 115 3.08 -3.79 0.36
N LEU A 116 2.54 -4.95 0.00
CA LEU A 116 2.89 -5.66 -1.23
C LEU A 116 2.38 -4.88 -2.46
N ILE A 117 3.27 -4.64 -3.43
CA ILE A 117 2.88 -4.13 -4.74
C ILE A 117 2.37 -5.29 -5.61
N GLU A 118 1.08 -5.32 -5.94
CA GLU A 118 0.49 -6.46 -6.67
C GLU A 118 0.72 -6.37 -8.19
N SER A 119 0.89 -5.15 -8.72
CA SER A 119 0.95 -4.88 -10.15
C SER A 119 2.30 -4.30 -10.56
N ALA A 120 2.89 -4.86 -11.62
CA ALA A 120 4.17 -4.42 -12.18
C ALA A 120 4.12 -3.03 -12.82
N LYS A 121 2.92 -2.45 -13.02
CA LYS A 121 2.75 -1.11 -13.59
C LYS A 121 3.32 -0.02 -12.69
N TYR A 122 3.33 -0.26 -11.38
CA TYR A 122 3.81 0.71 -10.41
C TYR A 122 5.32 0.87 -10.51
N LYS A 123 5.75 2.13 -10.46
CA LYS A 123 7.14 2.55 -10.41
C LYS A 123 7.40 3.29 -9.12
N PHE A 124 8.66 3.47 -8.78
CA PHE A 124 9.09 4.16 -7.57
C PHE A 124 9.89 5.39 -7.95
N SER A 125 9.47 6.55 -7.47
CA SER A 125 10.25 7.79 -7.60
C SER A 125 11.59 7.60 -6.90
N THR A 126 12.70 7.71 -7.65
CA THR A 126 14.04 7.48 -7.09
C THR A 126 14.40 8.51 -6.02
N GLU A 127 13.92 9.74 -6.17
CA GLU A 127 14.12 10.83 -5.22
C GLU A 127 13.28 10.68 -3.95
N SER A 128 12.25 9.84 -3.99
CA SER A 128 11.35 9.61 -2.85
C SER A 128 11.71 8.37 -2.03
N ILE A 129 12.71 7.59 -2.45
CA ILE A 129 13.22 6.46 -1.68
C ILE A 129 14.07 7.00 -0.53
N VAL A 130 13.58 6.83 0.70
CA VAL A 130 14.31 7.20 1.92
C VAL A 130 15.28 6.09 2.31
N GLU A 131 14.83 4.84 2.21
CA GLU A 131 15.61 3.66 2.59
C GLU A 131 15.15 2.45 1.80
N VAL A 132 16.06 1.53 1.53
CA VAL A 132 15.74 0.22 0.96
C VAL A 132 16.19 -0.86 1.93
N GLU A 133 15.26 -1.72 2.32
CA GLU A 133 15.47 -2.81 3.25
C GLU A 133 15.36 -4.15 2.52
N LEU A 134 16.34 -5.03 2.71
CA LEU A 134 16.29 -6.42 2.24
C LEU A 134 15.72 -7.32 3.34
N VAL A 135 14.45 -7.65 3.23
CA VAL A 135 13.73 -8.44 4.24
C VAL A 135 13.91 -9.92 3.96
N THR A 136 14.47 -10.65 4.93
CA THR A 136 14.66 -12.11 4.83
C THR A 136 13.45 -12.87 5.36
N PRO A 137 13.23 -14.12 4.89
CA PRO A 137 12.20 -15.00 5.43
C PRO A 137 12.30 -15.22 6.94
N THR A 138 11.17 -15.06 7.64
CA THR A 138 10.98 -15.44 9.04
C THR A 138 9.65 -16.14 9.22
N ALA A 139 9.46 -16.81 10.37
CA ALA A 139 8.17 -17.42 10.72
C ALA A 139 7.04 -16.37 10.83
N GLU A 140 7.37 -15.15 11.24
CA GLU A 140 6.42 -14.06 11.43
C GLU A 140 5.96 -13.45 10.11
N ASN A 141 6.90 -13.15 9.19
CA ASN A 141 6.59 -12.51 7.92
C ASN A 141 6.15 -13.48 6.81
N LYS A 142 6.38 -14.79 7.00
CA LYS A 142 5.96 -15.88 6.09
C LYS A 142 6.44 -15.72 4.65
N LEU A 143 7.50 -14.96 4.42
CA LEU A 143 8.10 -14.82 3.10
C LEU A 143 8.76 -16.13 2.68
N LYS A 144 8.69 -16.47 1.38
CA LYS A 144 9.35 -17.66 0.82
C LYS A 144 10.80 -17.39 0.42
N GLN A 145 11.11 -16.13 0.15
CA GLN A 145 12.42 -15.67 -0.32
C GLN A 145 12.68 -14.25 0.19
N LYS A 146 13.93 -13.80 0.06
CA LYS A 146 14.30 -12.42 0.37
C LYS A 146 13.57 -11.47 -0.58
N VAL A 147 13.03 -10.38 -0.05
CA VAL A 147 12.31 -9.34 -0.81
C VAL A 147 12.86 -7.96 -0.51
N ILE A 148 12.54 -7.00 -1.38
CA ILE A 148 12.81 -5.59 -1.13
C ILE A 148 11.60 -4.98 -0.44
N ASN A 149 11.85 -4.19 0.61
CA ASN A 149 10.90 -3.23 1.15
C ASN A 149 11.47 -1.81 0.94
N ILE A 150 10.73 -0.99 0.21
CA ILE A 150 11.09 0.41 -0.07
C ILE A 150 10.39 1.28 0.96
N TRP A 151 11.16 2.11 1.64
CA TRP A 151 10.60 3.11 2.52
C TRP A 151 10.52 4.45 1.80
N THR A 152 9.30 4.97 1.65
CA THR A 152 9.08 6.36 1.25
C THR A 152 8.89 7.28 2.46
N LEU A 153 8.76 6.68 3.65
CA LEU A 153 8.62 7.35 4.94
C LEU A 153 9.96 7.39 5.70
N THR A 154 10.21 8.51 6.36
CA THR A 154 11.28 8.66 7.36
C THR A 154 11.03 7.81 8.59
N GLN A 155 12.07 7.56 9.39
CA GLN A 155 11.91 6.79 10.64
C GLN A 155 10.92 7.46 11.62
N ASP A 156 10.91 8.80 11.69
CA ASP A 156 9.94 9.56 12.48
C ASP A 156 8.51 9.29 12.02
N GLU A 157 8.24 9.36 10.72
CA GLU A 157 6.91 9.10 10.15
C GLU A 157 6.44 7.66 10.34
N ARG A 158 7.36 6.69 10.37
CA ARG A 158 7.03 5.28 10.64
C ARG A 158 6.55 5.03 12.08
N VAL A 159 6.97 5.88 13.02
CA VAL A 159 6.67 5.74 14.46
C VAL A 159 5.56 6.68 14.90
N ASN A 160 5.64 7.94 14.50
CA ASN A 160 4.77 9.03 14.94
C ASN A 160 3.68 9.37 13.92
N GLY A 161 3.74 8.79 12.73
CA GLY A 161 2.84 9.07 11.63
C GLY A 161 3.21 10.32 10.83
N CYS A 162 2.43 10.57 9.78
CA CYS A 162 2.66 11.71 8.90
C CYS A 162 2.16 13.00 9.53
N LYS A 163 2.98 14.05 9.46
CA LYS A 163 2.58 15.40 9.89
C LYS A 163 1.44 15.90 9.00
N GLN A 164 0.42 16.46 9.63
CA GLN A 164 -0.74 17.09 8.98
C GLN A 164 -0.37 18.46 8.42
#